data_AF-A0A8B9FC43-F1
#
_entry.id   AF-A0A8B9FC43-F1
#
_cell.length_a   1.000
_cell.length_b   1.000
_cell.length_c   1.000
_cell.angle_alpha   90.00
_cell.angle_beta   90.00
_cell.angle_gamma   90.00
#
_symmetry.space_group_name_H-M   'P 1'
#
loop_
_entity.id
_entity.type
_entity.pdbx_description
1 polymer ?
#
loop_
_entity_poly.entity_id
_entity_poly.type
_entity_poly.pdbx_seq_one_letter_code
_entity_poly.pdbx_strand_id
1 'polypeptide(L)'
;MSKTNVEKKKKKAEKRKKLKQFVAQKGEMESETEPKKKKHSLQATEEEEELTAEERRKLERKLKKERKKKEKQLMREAGISIKKVEHKKQSGSELALAYLTSWSENPDEWKFQKTRQTWLLLHMYDKEKVPDKYFTILLDYLQGLQGNARDLTVQKAEAFMKEFDDSNAEDPNLLDKCERIRQVLQLLS
;
A
#
# COMPACT_ATOMS: atom_id res chain seq x y z
N MET A 1 -27.74 34.39 10.27
CA MET A 1 -26.33 34.15 10.69
C MET A 1 -25.43 33.87 9.48
N SER A 2 -25.27 34.82 8.55
CA SER A 2 -24.66 34.55 7.23
C SER A 2 -23.32 35.27 6.98
N LYS A 3 -22.80 36.00 7.98
CA LYS A 3 -21.59 36.82 7.84
C LYS A 3 -20.27 36.02 8.01
N THR A 4 -20.30 34.81 8.58
CA THR A 4 -19.10 34.04 8.93
C THR A 4 -18.45 33.25 7.78
N ASN A 5 -19.19 32.96 6.70
CA ASN A 5 -18.68 32.12 5.60
C ASN A 5 -17.89 32.92 4.55
N VAL A 6 -18.27 34.17 4.31
CA VAL A 6 -17.58 35.06 3.36
C VAL A 6 -16.19 35.44 3.87
N GLU A 7 -16.05 35.62 5.18
CA GLU A 7 -14.79 36.00 5.83
C GLU A 7 -13.77 34.84 5.84
N LYS A 8 -14.24 33.60 6.04
CA LYS A 8 -13.41 32.39 5.89
C LYS A 8 -12.91 32.20 4.45
N LYS A 9 -13.74 32.50 3.45
CA LYS A 9 -13.31 32.45 2.03
C LYS A 9 -12.28 33.52 1.68
N LYS A 10 -12.42 34.74 2.19
CA LYS A 10 -11.41 35.81 2.01
C LYS A 10 -10.06 35.44 2.64
N LYS A 11 -10.05 34.95 3.89
CA LYS A 11 -8.80 34.50 4.56
C LYS A 11 -8.10 33.36 3.81
N LYS A 12 -8.85 32.43 3.22
CA LYS A 12 -8.28 31.32 2.44
C LYS A 12 -7.68 31.77 1.10
N ALA A 13 -8.26 32.78 0.45
CA ALA A 13 -7.73 33.35 -0.79
C ALA A 13 -6.43 34.13 -0.53
N GLU A 14 -6.38 34.88 0.57
CA GLU A 14 -5.20 35.65 0.98
C GLU A 14 -4.02 34.76 1.37
N LYS A 15 -4.27 33.65 2.09
CA LYS A 15 -3.23 32.63 2.40
C LYS A 15 -2.64 32.00 1.14
N ARG A 16 -3.46 31.76 0.11
CA ARG A 16 -2.98 31.24 -1.20
C ARG A 16 -2.17 32.27 -1.99
N LYS A 17 -2.51 33.56 -1.88
CA LYS A 17 -1.76 34.65 -2.52
C LYS A 17 -0.37 34.82 -1.88
N LYS A 18 -0.29 34.81 -0.54
CA LYS A 18 0.98 34.81 0.21
C LYS A 18 1.88 33.62 -0.14
N LEU A 19 1.29 32.41 -0.23
CA LEU A 19 2.07 31.20 -0.55
C LEU A 19 2.67 31.24 -1.97
N LYS A 20 1.94 31.77 -2.96
CA LYS A 20 2.47 31.94 -4.33
C LYS A 20 3.61 32.96 -4.37
N GLN A 21 3.51 34.04 -3.60
CA GLN A 21 4.51 35.09 -3.55
C GLN A 21 5.81 34.60 -2.88
N PHE A 22 5.69 33.78 -1.84
CA PHE A 22 6.84 33.14 -1.18
C PHE A 22 7.57 32.13 -2.08
N VAL A 23 6.83 31.37 -2.90
CA VAL A 23 7.42 30.41 -3.84
C VAL A 23 8.16 31.11 -5.00
N ALA A 24 7.66 32.26 -5.47
CA ALA A 24 8.34 33.03 -6.49
C ALA A 24 9.66 33.63 -5.97
N GLN A 25 9.66 34.15 -4.74
CA GLN A 25 10.85 34.78 -4.15
C GLN A 25 11.95 33.79 -3.77
N LYS A 26 11.59 32.51 -3.52
CA LYS A 26 12.56 31.44 -3.26
C LYS A 26 13.14 30.81 -4.53
N GLY A 27 12.49 31.01 -5.69
CA GLY A 27 12.95 30.49 -6.99
C GLY A 27 14.02 31.35 -7.67
N GLU A 28 14.21 32.60 -7.24
CA GLU A 28 15.17 33.54 -7.87
C GLU A 28 16.54 33.59 -7.17
N MET A 29 16.76 32.87 -6.06
CA MET A 29 18.01 32.94 -5.28
C MET A 29 18.94 31.71 -5.43
N GLU A 30 18.57 30.71 -6.23
CA GLU A 30 19.41 29.52 -6.50
C GLU A 30 19.98 29.54 -7.92
N SER A 31 20.83 30.52 -8.22
CA SER A 31 21.80 30.44 -9.31
C SER A 31 23.09 31.18 -8.92
N GLU A 32 24.02 30.49 -8.25
CA GLU A 32 25.48 30.53 -8.51
C GLU A 32 26.29 29.88 -7.37
N THR A 33 27.08 28.87 -7.75
CA THR A 33 28.45 28.51 -7.29
C THR A 33 28.73 28.07 -5.83
N GLU A 34 29.32 26.87 -5.71
CA GLU A 34 30.18 26.38 -4.60
C GLU A 34 31.55 27.13 -4.54
N PRO A 35 32.48 26.87 -3.58
CA PRO A 35 32.41 26.48 -2.16
C PRO A 35 33.39 27.26 -1.22
N LYS A 36 33.22 27.21 0.14
CA LYS A 36 34.26 27.09 1.22
C LYS A 36 33.90 27.72 2.60
N LYS A 37 34.11 26.93 3.66
CA LYS A 37 34.61 27.17 5.06
C LYS A 37 34.15 28.36 5.94
N LYS A 38 33.83 27.97 7.21
CA LYS A 38 33.95 28.62 8.56
C LYS A 38 32.73 29.32 9.19
N LYS A 39 32.36 28.77 10.37
CA LYS A 39 31.73 29.33 11.60
C LYS A 39 31.30 30.82 11.59
N HIS A 40 30.04 31.10 11.91
CA HIS A 40 29.67 31.79 13.17
C HIS A 40 28.17 31.69 13.51
N SER A 41 27.91 31.76 14.81
CA SER A 41 26.64 31.90 15.54
C SER A 41 25.60 32.83 14.90
N LEU A 42 24.31 32.49 15.01
CA LEU A 42 23.27 33.31 15.65
C LEU A 42 21.88 32.66 15.56
N GLN A 43 21.17 32.72 16.69
CA GLN A 43 19.83 32.21 16.96
C GLN A 43 18.77 32.81 16.02
N ALA A 44 17.82 31.98 15.57
CA ALA A 44 16.53 32.44 15.08
C ALA A 44 15.45 31.35 15.25
N THR A 45 14.64 31.52 16.31
CA THR A 45 13.21 31.20 16.37
C THR A 45 12.79 29.80 15.94
N GLU A 46 12.83 28.89 16.93
CA GLU A 46 12.04 27.67 16.98
C GLU A 46 10.54 28.01 17.10
N GLU A 47 9.84 28.08 15.97
CA GLU A 47 8.43 27.71 15.89
C GLU A 47 8.27 26.82 14.64
N GLU A 48 8.99 25.70 14.66
CA GLU A 48 8.78 24.58 13.75
C GLU A 48 7.49 23.89 14.22
N GLU A 49 6.34 24.32 13.68
CA GLU A 49 5.06 23.60 13.81
C GLU A 49 5.31 22.13 13.47
N GLU A 50 5.38 21.32 14.52
CA GLU A 50 5.74 19.92 14.53
C GLU A 50 4.67 19.12 13.76
N LEU A 51 4.81 19.06 12.44
CA LEU A 51 4.03 18.14 11.62
C LEU A 51 4.33 16.73 12.12
N THR A 52 3.35 16.13 12.80
CA THR A 52 3.41 14.76 13.30
C THR A 52 3.88 13.81 12.20
N ALA A 53 4.62 12.76 12.58
CA ALA A 53 5.19 11.77 11.66
C ALA A 53 4.14 11.18 10.68
N GLU A 54 2.87 11.16 11.08
CA GLU A 54 1.75 10.71 10.26
C GLU A 54 1.41 11.68 9.10
N GLU A 55 1.48 12.98 9.34
CA GLU A 55 1.25 14.00 8.30
C GLU A 55 2.40 14.05 7.30
N ARG A 56 3.65 13.90 7.77
CA ARG A 56 4.85 13.78 6.91
C ARG A 56 4.74 12.56 5.99
N ARG A 57 4.35 11.40 6.52
CA ARG A 57 4.13 10.16 5.73
C ARG A 57 2.99 10.31 4.71
N LYS A 58 1.93 11.05 5.06
CA LYS A 58 0.79 11.29 4.17
C LYS A 58 1.16 12.25 3.02
N LEU A 59 1.96 13.27 3.30
CA LEU A 59 2.51 14.19 2.30
C LEU A 59 3.49 13.48 1.35
N GLU A 60 4.38 12.64 1.89
CA GLU A 60 5.32 11.84 1.10
C GLU A 60 4.58 10.90 0.14
N ARG A 61 3.53 10.21 0.62
CA ARG A 61 2.66 9.36 -0.20
C ARG A 61 1.95 10.13 -1.30
N LYS A 62 1.53 11.38 -1.06
CA LYS A 62 0.89 12.24 -2.07
C LYS A 62 1.89 12.70 -3.13
N LEU A 63 3.11 13.10 -2.73
CA LEU A 63 4.16 13.54 -3.64
C LEU A 63 4.62 12.39 -4.56
N LYS A 64 4.74 11.18 -4.03
CA LYS A 64 5.06 9.97 -4.81
C LYS A 64 3.96 9.62 -5.83
N LYS A 65 2.69 9.83 -5.49
CA LYS A 65 1.54 9.64 -6.41
C LYS A 65 1.56 10.67 -7.53
N GLU A 66 1.83 11.93 -7.22
CA GLU A 66 1.94 13.01 -8.21
C GLU A 66 3.10 12.78 -9.19
N ARG A 67 4.28 12.39 -8.70
CA ARG A 67 5.44 12.09 -9.55
C ARG A 67 5.16 10.94 -10.51
N LYS A 68 4.56 9.86 -10.01
CA LYS A 68 4.17 8.70 -10.83
C LYS A 68 3.09 9.03 -11.87
N LYS A 69 2.19 9.97 -11.57
CA LYS A 69 1.16 10.44 -12.51
C LYS A 69 1.78 11.26 -13.65
N LYS A 70 2.69 12.18 -13.34
CA LYS A 70 3.41 13.00 -14.33
C LYS A 70 4.32 12.16 -15.22
N GLU A 71 5.04 11.21 -14.66
CA GLU A 71 5.89 10.29 -15.42
C GLU A 71 5.07 9.42 -16.38
N LYS A 72 3.96 8.85 -15.92
CA LYS A 72 3.04 8.08 -16.78
C LYS A 72 2.41 8.95 -17.88
N GLN A 73 2.17 10.23 -17.61
CA GLN A 73 1.65 11.18 -18.58
C GLN A 73 2.73 11.51 -19.64
N LEU A 74 3.96 11.79 -19.21
CA LEU A 74 5.09 12.05 -20.10
C LEU A 74 5.40 10.84 -21.00
N MET A 75 5.34 9.61 -20.47
CA MET A 75 5.52 8.38 -21.25
C MET A 75 4.39 8.14 -22.26
N ARG A 76 3.18 8.67 -22.00
CA ARG A 76 2.05 8.62 -22.94
C ARG A 76 2.18 9.70 -24.02
N GLU A 77 2.65 10.89 -23.65
CA GLU A 77 2.90 12.03 -24.55
C GLU A 77 4.10 11.78 -25.47
N ALA A 78 5.13 11.05 -25.00
CA ALA A 78 6.33 10.72 -25.78
C ALA A 78 6.10 9.66 -26.88
N GLY A 79 4.88 9.12 -27.03
CA GLY A 79 4.55 8.21 -28.14
C GLY A 79 5.38 6.92 -28.20
N ILE A 80 6.09 6.56 -27.13
CA ILE A 80 6.95 5.38 -27.07
C ILE A 80 6.05 4.14 -26.92
N SER A 81 5.55 3.67 -28.06
CA SER A 81 4.98 2.34 -28.19
C SER A 81 6.14 1.33 -28.14
N ILE A 82 6.54 0.95 -26.92
CA ILE A 82 7.36 -0.25 -26.74
C ILE A 82 6.53 -1.40 -27.31
N LYS A 83 6.94 -1.94 -28.46
CA LYS A 83 6.42 -3.19 -29.01
C LYS A 83 6.55 -4.25 -27.91
N LYS A 84 5.44 -4.46 -27.21
CA LYS A 84 5.37 -5.35 -26.07
C LYS A 84 5.39 -6.75 -26.65
N VAL A 85 6.54 -7.40 -26.61
CA VAL A 85 6.63 -8.85 -26.76
C VAL A 85 5.53 -9.43 -25.86
N GLU A 86 4.62 -10.18 -26.45
CA GLU A 86 3.47 -10.79 -25.77
C GLU A 86 3.95 -11.93 -24.87
N HIS A 87 4.68 -11.58 -23.81
CA HIS A 87 4.74 -12.45 -22.65
C HIS A 87 3.32 -12.47 -22.10
N LYS A 88 2.64 -13.62 -22.20
CA LYS A 88 1.39 -13.88 -21.48
C LYS A 88 1.59 -13.37 -20.07
N LYS A 89 0.90 -12.27 -19.73
CA LYS A 89 1.06 -11.65 -18.41
C LYS A 89 0.60 -12.72 -17.42
N GLN A 90 1.53 -13.18 -16.59
CA GLN A 90 1.22 -14.18 -15.58
C GLN A 90 0.05 -13.67 -14.73
N SER A 91 -0.89 -14.58 -14.45
CA SER A 91 -2.06 -14.25 -13.64
C SER A 91 -1.65 -13.83 -12.22
N GLY A 92 -2.53 -13.09 -11.55
CA GLY A 92 -2.36 -12.80 -10.11
C GLY A 92 -2.17 -14.07 -9.29
N SER A 93 -2.86 -15.16 -9.66
CA SER A 93 -2.74 -16.49 -9.04
C SER A 93 -1.36 -17.08 -9.26
N GLU A 94 -0.93 -17.23 -10.52
CA GLU A 94 0.38 -17.81 -10.87
C GLU A 94 1.52 -17.10 -10.13
N LEU A 95 1.49 -15.77 -10.07
CA LEU A 95 2.51 -14.98 -9.39
C LEU A 95 2.47 -15.15 -7.86
N ALA A 96 1.29 -15.39 -7.28
CA ALA A 96 1.15 -15.64 -5.85
C ALA A 96 1.57 -17.06 -5.46
N LEU A 97 1.28 -18.05 -6.32
CA LEU A 97 1.72 -19.43 -6.13
C LEU A 97 3.24 -19.54 -6.29
N ALA A 98 3.84 -18.89 -7.30
CA ALA A 98 5.29 -18.82 -7.45
C ALA A 98 5.98 -18.14 -6.25
N TYR A 99 5.33 -17.14 -5.65
CA TYR A 99 5.80 -16.50 -4.42
C TYR A 99 5.82 -17.48 -3.23
N LEU A 100 4.81 -18.33 -3.08
CA LEU A 100 4.80 -19.37 -2.04
C LEU A 100 5.88 -20.43 -2.29
N THR A 101 6.04 -20.87 -3.53
CA THR A 101 7.08 -21.84 -3.89
C THR A 101 8.47 -21.29 -3.61
N SER A 102 8.75 -20.04 -3.99
CA SER A 102 10.02 -19.38 -3.67
C SER A 102 10.26 -19.28 -2.17
N TRP A 103 9.21 -19.01 -1.37
CA TRP A 103 9.32 -18.97 0.08
C TRP A 103 9.70 -20.33 0.68
N SER A 104 9.09 -21.42 0.20
CA SER A 104 9.34 -22.77 0.72
C SER A 104 10.65 -23.39 0.23
N GLU A 105 11.03 -23.16 -1.03
CA GLU A 105 12.19 -23.82 -1.66
C GLU A 105 13.47 -23.01 -1.49
N ASN A 106 13.40 -21.68 -1.53
CA ASN A 106 14.56 -20.79 -1.55
C ASN A 106 14.36 -19.60 -0.60
N PRO A 107 14.31 -19.84 0.73
CA PRO A 107 14.06 -18.79 1.72
C PRO A 107 15.14 -17.69 1.72
N ASP A 108 16.37 -17.98 1.31
CA ASP A 108 17.48 -17.01 1.28
C ASP A 108 17.31 -15.94 0.20
N GLU A 109 16.78 -16.30 -0.97
CA GLU A 109 16.51 -15.36 -2.07
C GLU A 109 15.10 -14.74 -1.98
N TRP A 110 14.27 -15.28 -1.09
CA TRP A 110 12.90 -14.87 -0.94
C TRP A 110 12.79 -13.43 -0.44
N LYS A 111 12.00 -12.64 -1.16
CA LYS A 111 11.71 -11.25 -0.81
C LYS A 111 10.24 -11.12 -0.49
N PHE A 112 9.94 -10.50 0.64
CA PHE A 112 8.57 -10.23 1.03
C PHE A 112 7.85 -9.37 -0.02
N GLN A 113 6.78 -9.92 -0.61
CA GLN A 113 5.96 -9.25 -1.61
C GLN A 113 4.54 -9.06 -1.07
N LYS A 114 4.30 -7.89 -0.44
CA LYS A 114 3.01 -7.58 0.18
C LYS A 114 1.82 -7.80 -0.75
N THR A 115 1.93 -7.45 -2.03
CA THR A 115 0.85 -7.67 -3.01
C THR A 115 0.49 -9.15 -3.17
N ARG A 116 1.49 -10.05 -3.14
CA ARG A 116 1.25 -11.50 -3.25
C ARG A 116 0.66 -12.05 -1.96
N GLN A 117 1.21 -11.67 -0.81
CA GLN A 117 0.62 -12.04 0.48
C GLN A 117 -0.84 -11.58 0.59
N THR A 118 -1.15 -10.32 0.24
CA THR A 118 -2.53 -9.81 0.29
C THR A 118 -3.44 -10.58 -0.67
N TRP A 119 -2.95 -10.97 -1.84
CA TRP A 119 -3.70 -11.80 -2.78
C TRP A 119 -3.98 -13.20 -2.19
N LEU A 120 -2.97 -13.84 -1.58
CA LEU A 120 -3.11 -15.15 -0.94
C LEU A 120 -4.13 -15.10 0.21
N LEU A 121 -3.99 -14.16 1.13
CA LEU A 121 -4.93 -14.00 2.26
C LEU A 121 -6.38 -13.77 1.81
N LEU A 122 -6.57 -13.15 0.64
CA LEU A 122 -7.90 -12.90 0.09
C LEU A 122 -8.50 -14.12 -0.61
N HIS A 123 -7.67 -15.04 -1.13
CA HIS A 123 -8.09 -16.11 -2.05
C HIS A 123 -7.76 -17.51 -1.56
N MET A 124 -7.18 -17.65 -0.37
CA MET A 124 -6.76 -18.94 0.20
C MET A 124 -7.90 -19.92 0.44
N TYR A 125 -9.12 -19.42 0.64
CA TYR A 125 -10.28 -20.27 0.84
C TYR A 125 -10.78 -20.90 -0.47
N ASP A 126 -10.46 -20.33 -1.63
CA ASP A 126 -10.93 -20.84 -2.93
C ASP A 126 -9.98 -21.95 -3.45
N LYS A 127 -10.47 -23.20 -3.53
CA LYS A 127 -9.70 -24.35 -4.07
C LYS A 127 -9.21 -24.14 -5.50
N GLU A 128 -10.01 -23.48 -6.34
CA GLU A 128 -9.64 -23.19 -7.73
C GLU A 128 -8.48 -22.20 -7.84
N LYS A 129 -8.40 -21.22 -6.92
CA LYS A 129 -7.37 -20.18 -6.97
C LYS A 129 -6.08 -20.61 -6.28
N VAL A 130 -6.22 -21.36 -5.19
CA VAL A 130 -5.11 -21.92 -4.42
C VAL A 130 -5.34 -23.43 -4.32
N PRO A 131 -4.75 -24.24 -5.21
CA PRO A 131 -4.88 -25.70 -5.13
C PRO A 131 -4.33 -26.26 -3.81
N ASP A 132 -4.82 -27.42 -3.38
CA ASP A 132 -4.51 -28.00 -2.07
C ASP A 132 -3.00 -28.15 -1.80
N LYS A 133 -2.21 -28.51 -2.84
CA LYS A 133 -0.75 -28.57 -2.76
C LYS A 133 -0.13 -27.26 -2.24
N TYR A 134 -0.61 -26.12 -2.73
CA TYR A 134 -0.12 -24.81 -2.32
C TYR A 134 -0.76 -24.33 -1.03
N PHE A 135 -1.97 -24.81 -0.73
CA PHE A 135 -2.65 -24.49 0.51
C PHE A 135 -1.89 -25.03 1.72
N THR A 136 -1.34 -26.24 1.65
CA THR A 136 -0.47 -26.79 2.71
C THR A 136 0.74 -25.89 2.97
N ILE A 137 1.45 -25.49 1.91
CA ILE A 137 2.60 -24.56 2.00
C ILE A 137 2.17 -23.20 2.57
N LEU A 138 0.97 -22.74 2.20
CA LEU A 138 0.42 -21.49 2.71
C LEU A 138 0.12 -21.57 4.21
N LEU A 139 -0.37 -22.69 4.73
CA LEU A 139 -0.58 -22.86 6.17
C LEU A 139 0.75 -22.70 6.92
N ASP A 140 1.83 -23.33 6.45
CA ASP A 140 3.16 -23.15 7.05
C ASP A 140 3.62 -21.68 6.99
N TYR A 141 3.34 -20.99 5.88
CA TYR A 141 3.61 -19.55 5.75
C TYR A 141 2.81 -18.70 6.75
N LEU A 142 1.55 -19.06 7.01
CA LEU A 142 0.68 -18.36 7.96
C LEU A 142 1.13 -18.54 9.40
N GLN A 143 1.82 -19.63 9.73
CA GLN A 143 2.38 -19.83 11.07
C GLN A 143 3.38 -18.73 11.45
N GLY A 144 4.15 -18.23 10.47
CA GLY A 144 5.07 -17.10 10.65
C GLY A 144 4.41 -15.72 10.65
N LEU A 145 3.08 -15.63 10.53
CA LEU A 145 2.38 -14.36 10.44
C LEU A 145 2.26 -13.70 11.81
N GLN A 146 2.70 -12.44 11.93
CA GLN A 146 2.74 -11.71 13.20
C GLN A 146 2.04 -10.34 13.10
N GLY A 147 1.53 -9.88 14.26
CA GLY A 147 0.88 -8.57 14.44
C GLY A 147 -0.39 -8.40 13.61
N ASN A 148 -0.65 -7.17 13.15
CA ASN A 148 -1.89 -6.80 12.47
C ASN A 148 -2.28 -7.69 11.28
N ALA A 149 -1.33 -8.30 10.57
CA ALA A 149 -1.66 -9.20 9.46
C ALA A 149 -2.35 -10.47 9.97
N ARG A 150 -1.90 -11.02 11.10
CA ARG A 150 -2.52 -12.16 11.77
C ARG A 150 -3.90 -11.78 12.30
N ASP A 151 -4.00 -10.71 13.07
CA ASP A 151 -5.26 -10.28 13.69
C ASP A 151 -6.36 -10.03 12.65
N LEU A 152 -6.03 -9.35 11.54
CA LEU A 152 -6.96 -9.11 10.45
C LEU A 152 -7.35 -10.39 9.70
N THR A 153 -6.46 -11.39 9.66
CA THR A 153 -6.76 -12.67 9.02
C THR A 153 -7.73 -13.48 9.88
N VAL A 154 -7.49 -13.53 11.20
CA VAL A 154 -8.40 -14.17 12.18
C VAL A 154 -9.78 -13.52 12.14
N GLN A 155 -9.85 -12.18 12.28
CA GLN A 155 -11.14 -11.47 12.26
C GLN A 155 -11.94 -11.73 10.98
N LYS A 156 -11.27 -11.78 9.83
CA LYS A 156 -11.93 -12.10 8.55
C LYS A 156 -12.38 -13.55 8.49
N ALA A 157 -11.57 -14.48 8.96
CA ALA A 157 -11.90 -15.89 8.99
C ALA A 157 -13.09 -16.17 9.92
N GLU A 158 -13.13 -15.54 11.10
CA GLU A 158 -14.26 -15.60 12.04
C GLU A 158 -15.53 -15.04 11.42
N ALA A 159 -15.44 -13.89 10.74
CA ALA A 159 -16.58 -13.30 10.04
C ALA A 159 -17.12 -14.24 8.96
N PHE A 160 -16.24 -14.86 8.15
CA PHE A 160 -16.67 -15.83 7.14
C PHE A 160 -17.30 -17.09 7.75
N MET A 161 -16.78 -17.59 8.87
CA MET A 161 -17.36 -18.73 9.57
C MET A 161 -18.78 -18.41 10.08
N LYS A 162 -18.96 -17.22 10.65
CA LYS A 162 -20.27 -16.76 11.12
C LYS A 162 -21.27 -16.61 9.96
N GLU A 163 -20.85 -16.01 8.84
CA GLU A 163 -21.68 -15.90 7.64
C GLU A 163 -22.09 -17.27 7.09
N PHE A 164 -21.21 -18.28 7.23
CA PHE A 164 -21.51 -19.65 6.83
C PHE A 164 -22.51 -20.33 7.77
N ASP A 165 -22.38 -20.17 9.10
CA ASP A 165 -23.35 -20.71 10.07
C ASP A 165 -24.76 -20.14 9.85
N ASP A 166 -24.86 -18.87 9.45
CA ASP A 166 -26.13 -18.21 9.11
C ASP A 166 -26.69 -18.69 7.75
N SER A 167 -25.82 -19.16 6.85
CA SER A 167 -26.16 -19.59 5.50
C SER A 167 -26.20 -21.11 5.44
N ASN A 168 -27.38 -21.70 5.69
CA ASN A 168 -27.62 -23.14 5.62
C ASN A 168 -27.53 -23.68 4.16
N ALA A 169 -26.37 -23.56 3.53
CA ALA A 169 -26.13 -23.74 2.11
C ALA A 169 -25.25 -24.98 1.86
N GLU A 170 -25.83 -26.03 1.29
CA GLU A 170 -25.14 -27.26 0.89
C GLU A 170 -24.35 -27.13 -0.44
N ASP A 171 -23.89 -25.94 -0.81
CA ASP A 171 -23.02 -25.80 -1.99
C ASP A 171 -21.66 -26.46 -1.69
N PRO A 172 -21.23 -27.46 -2.47
CA PRO A 172 -19.93 -28.11 -2.28
C PRO A 172 -18.76 -27.11 -2.24
N ASN A 173 -18.83 -26.02 -3.02
CA ASN A 173 -17.78 -25.00 -3.04
C ASN A 173 -17.73 -24.20 -1.73
N LEU A 174 -18.89 -23.93 -1.13
CA LEU A 174 -18.96 -23.25 0.17
C LEU A 174 -18.48 -24.17 1.30
N LEU A 175 -18.81 -25.46 1.24
CA LEU A 175 -18.33 -26.45 2.21
C LEU A 175 -16.79 -26.54 2.19
N ASP A 176 -16.20 -26.58 1.00
CA ASP A 176 -14.75 -26.56 0.79
C ASP A 176 -14.09 -25.31 1.36
N LYS A 177 -14.72 -24.14 1.19
CA LYS A 177 -14.24 -22.88 1.78
C LYS A 177 -14.33 -22.92 3.30
N CYS A 178 -15.44 -23.40 3.84
CA CYS A 178 -15.66 -23.53 5.28
C CYS A 178 -14.59 -24.40 5.93
N GLU A 179 -14.27 -25.55 5.32
CA GLU A 179 -13.20 -26.43 5.78
C GLU A 179 -11.85 -25.70 5.86
N ARG A 180 -11.48 -24.96 4.80
CA ARG A 180 -10.24 -24.18 4.77
C ARG A 180 -10.22 -23.05 5.80
N ILE A 181 -11.34 -22.35 5.99
CA ILE A 181 -11.47 -21.30 7.02
C ILE A 181 -11.22 -21.91 8.39
N ARG A 182 -11.80 -23.08 8.67
CA ARG A 182 -11.60 -23.81 9.94
C ARG A 182 -10.13 -24.15 10.17
N GLN A 183 -9.44 -24.65 9.16
CA GLN A 183 -8.01 -24.97 9.26
C GLN A 183 -7.16 -23.72 9.55
N VAL A 184 -7.47 -22.58 8.90
CA VAL A 184 -6.79 -21.31 9.16
C VAL A 184 -7.06 -20.80 10.58
N LEU A 185 -8.31 -20.86 11.05
CA LEU A 185 -8.66 -20.47 12.42
C LEU A 185 -7.96 -21.34 13.46
N GLN A 186 -7.92 -22.66 13.24
CA GLN A 186 -7.23 -23.59 14.13
C GLN A 186 -5.73 -23.32 14.22
N LEU A 187 -5.10 -22.90 13.11
CA LEU A 187 -3.68 -22.54 13.08
C LEU A 187 -3.39 -21.19 13.77
N LEU A 188 -4.31 -20.23 13.64
CA LEU A 188 -4.11 -18.85 14.10
C LEU A 188 -4.81 -18.51 15.43
N SER A 189 -5.55 -19.44 16.02
CA SER A 189 -5.98 -19.41 17.42
C SER A 189 -4.79 -19.62 18.37
#